data_AF-A0A7G8J209-F1
#
_entry.id   AF-A0A7G8J209-F1
#
_cell.length_a   1.000
_cell.length_b   1.000
_cell.length_c   1.000
_cell.angle_alpha   90.00
_cell.angle_beta   90.00
_cell.angle_gamma   90.00
#
_symmetry.space_group_name_H-M   'P 1'
#
loop_
_entity.id
_entity.type
_entity.pdbx_description
1 polymer ?
#
loop_
_entity_poly.entity_id
_entity_poly.type
_entity_poly.pdbx_seq_one_letter_code
_entity_poly.pdbx_strand_id
1 'polypeptide(L)'
;MVLSKPAFQEHSGHLLLAMVTSARNSQWPTDWQIQDLQAAGLPQLCVVRFKLFTLDQSLLIGSLGALSEADRRGVQSRLTEVAALSSVDPKP
;
A
#
# COMPACT_ATOMS: atom_id res chain seq x y z
N MET A 1 1.04 4.72 0.15
CA MET A 1 2.23 3.93 0.48
C MET A 1 2.86 3.43 -0.80
N VAL A 2 4.17 3.62 -0.99
CA VAL A 2 4.88 3.17 -2.19
C VAL A 2 5.10 1.65 -2.15
N LEU A 3 4.73 0.97 -3.25
CA LEU A 3 4.90 -0.46 -3.45
C LEU A 3 5.92 -0.79 -4.54
N SER A 4 6.09 0.10 -5.51
CA SER A 4 7.04 -0.08 -6.60
C SER A 4 8.49 -0.03 -6.12
N LYS A 5 9.36 -0.78 -6.81
CA LYS A 5 10.81 -0.60 -6.72
C LYS A 5 11.22 0.73 -7.35
N PRO A 6 12.35 1.35 -6.91
CA PRO A 6 12.86 2.60 -7.50
C PRO A 6 13.02 2.54 -9.02
N ALA A 7 13.48 1.41 -9.56
CA ALA A 7 13.62 1.23 -11.00
C ALA A 7 12.30 1.48 -11.77
N PHE A 8 11.14 1.05 -11.27
CA PHE A 8 9.87 1.33 -11.94
C PHE A 8 9.60 2.84 -12.03
N GLN A 9 9.90 3.57 -10.95
CA GLN A 9 9.77 5.01 -10.89
C GLN A 9 10.74 5.70 -11.86
N GLU A 10 12.01 5.34 -11.85
CA GLU A 10 13.04 5.93 -12.71
C GLU A 10 12.71 5.79 -14.20
N HIS A 11 12.14 4.66 -14.62
CA HIS A 11 11.82 4.40 -16.02
C HIS A 11 10.48 4.99 -16.47
N SER A 12 9.50 5.12 -15.56
CA SER A 12 8.13 5.52 -15.94
C SER A 12 7.73 6.93 -15.48
N GLY A 13 8.46 7.52 -14.52
CA GLY A 13 8.02 8.71 -13.79
C GLY A 13 6.83 8.49 -12.86
N HIS A 14 6.40 7.23 -12.68
CA HIS A 14 5.22 6.86 -11.89
C HIS A 14 5.56 5.94 -10.72
N LEU A 15 4.69 5.96 -9.71
CA LEU A 15 4.79 5.11 -8.53
C LEU A 15 3.61 4.16 -8.50
N LEU A 16 3.82 2.89 -8.17
CA LEU A 16 2.74 1.99 -7.76
C LEU A 16 2.47 2.19 -6.27
N LEU A 17 1.22 2.52 -5.93
CA LEU A 17 0.82 2.87 -4.58
C LEU A 17 -0.33 2.00 -4.07
N ALA A 18 -0.37 1.78 -2.75
CA ALA A 18 -1.57 1.40 -2.01
C ALA A 18 -2.07 2.57 -1.14
N MET A 19 -3.38 2.59 -0.89
CA MET A 19 -4.03 3.59 -0.06
C MET A 19 -3.70 3.37 1.42
N VAL A 20 -3.53 4.47 2.17
CA VAL A 20 -3.54 4.46 3.64
C VAL A 20 -4.75 5.28 4.09
N THR A 21 -5.59 4.73 4.96
CA THR A 21 -6.84 5.36 5.39
C THR A 21 -7.18 5.00 6.84
N SER A 22 -7.94 5.84 7.53
CA SER A 22 -8.45 5.55 8.88
C SER A 22 -9.56 4.50 8.88
N ALA A 23 -10.04 4.05 7.71
CA ALA A 23 -11.08 3.03 7.53
C ALA A 23 -12.39 3.28 8.32
N ARG A 24 -12.65 4.53 8.74
CA ARG A 24 -13.80 4.89 9.60
C ARG A 24 -15.15 4.49 9.00
N ASN A 25 -15.26 4.46 7.67
CA ASN A 25 -16.53 4.26 6.96
C ASN A 25 -16.63 2.90 6.24
N SER A 26 -15.58 2.08 6.24
CA SER A 26 -15.58 0.76 5.59
C SER A 26 -14.34 -0.04 5.99
N GLN A 27 -14.46 -1.36 6.00
CA GLN A 27 -13.34 -2.28 6.20
C GLN A 27 -13.30 -3.27 5.03
N TRP A 28 -12.12 -3.55 4.50
CA TRP A 28 -11.93 -4.59 3.49
C TRP A 28 -11.31 -5.82 4.17
N PRO A 29 -11.69 -7.05 3.77
CA PRO A 29 -11.14 -8.26 4.38
C PRO A 29 -9.61 -8.36 4.34
N THR A 30 -8.99 -7.72 3.35
CA THR A 30 -7.54 -7.72 3.13
C THR A 30 -6.84 -6.49 3.69
N ASP A 31 -7.55 -5.56 4.35
CA ASP A 31 -6.92 -4.41 4.99
C ASP A 31 -5.88 -4.88 6.02
N TRP A 32 -4.74 -4.20 6.08
CA TRP A 32 -3.73 -4.40 7.12
C TRP A 32 -3.75 -3.23 8.11
N GLN A 33 -4.04 -3.50 9.38
CA GLN A 33 -3.96 -2.49 10.43
C GLN A 33 -2.50 -2.17 10.75
N ILE A 34 -2.10 -0.90 10.57
CA ILE A 34 -0.75 -0.44 10.87
C ILE A 34 -0.56 -0.43 12.38
N GLN A 35 0.45 -1.15 12.87
CA GLN A 35 0.71 -1.35 14.29
C GLN A 35 1.64 -0.26 14.84
N ASP A 36 2.70 0.09 14.12
CA ASP A 36 3.64 1.12 14.54
C ASP A 36 3.31 2.48 13.91
N LEU A 37 2.41 3.21 14.56
CA LEU A 37 1.99 4.53 14.10
C LEU A 37 3.11 5.56 14.17
N GLN A 38 4.02 5.44 15.14
CA GLN A 38 5.11 6.39 15.32
C GLN A 38 6.11 6.28 14.18
N ALA A 39 6.56 5.07 13.84
CA ALA A 39 7.45 4.85 12.69
C ALA A 39 6.78 5.26 11.37
N ALA A 40 5.49 4.97 11.22
CA ALA A 40 4.71 5.32 10.03
C ALA A 40 4.40 6.82 9.91
N GLY A 41 4.65 7.63 10.94
CA GLY A 41 4.34 9.06 10.97
C GLY A 41 2.83 9.36 10.96
N LEU A 42 2.02 8.45 11.53
CA LEU A 42 0.56 8.53 11.51
C LEU A 42 0.01 9.00 12.86
N PRO A 43 -0.86 10.03 12.89
CA PRO A 43 -1.36 10.59 14.15
C PRO A 43 -2.50 9.79 14.78
N GLN A 44 -3.02 8.79 14.08
CA GLN A 44 -4.16 7.96 14.50
C GLN A 44 -4.09 6.58 13.85
N LEU A 45 -4.91 5.66 14.36
CA LEU A 45 -5.06 4.32 13.78
C LEU A 45 -5.48 4.41 12.31
N CYS A 46 -4.70 3.74 11.47
CA CYS A 46 -4.94 3.63 10.03
C CYS A 46 -4.69 2.20 9.57
N VAL A 47 -5.23 1.90 8.38
CA VAL A 47 -4.97 0.66 7.66
C VAL A 47 -4.29 0.95 6.33
N VAL A 48 -3.49 0.01 5.86
CA VAL A 48 -3.13 -0.11 4.45
C VAL A 48 -4.27 -0.83 3.74
N ARG A 49 -4.83 -0.18 2.73
CA ARG A 49 -5.88 -0.72 1.87
C ARG A 49 -5.32 -0.97 0.48
N PHE A 50 -5.51 -2.18 -0.03
CA PHE A 50 -5.04 -2.63 -1.35
C PHE A 50 -5.91 -2.11 -2.51
N LYS A 51 -6.34 -0.85 -2.43
CA LYS A 51 -6.79 -0.08 -3.59
C LYS A 51 -5.54 0.40 -4.31
N LEU A 52 -5.06 -0.42 -5.26
CA LEU A 52 -3.80 -0.21 -5.97
C LEU A 52 -3.99 0.78 -7.12
N PHE A 53 -3.06 1.72 -7.28
CA PHE A 53 -3.08 2.70 -8.37
C PHE A 53 -1.67 3.20 -8.68
N THR A 54 -1.48 3.71 -9.90
CA THR A 54 -0.28 4.45 -10.27
C THR A 54 -0.49 5.95 -10.08
N LEU A 55 0.55 6.68 -9.68
CA LEU A 55 0.53 8.13 -9.55
C LEU A 55 1.81 8.72 -10.15
N ASP A 56 1.69 9.84 -10.87
CA ASP A 56 2.85 10.61 -11.33
C ASP A 56 3.64 11.13 -10.12
N GLN A 57 4.97 10.99 -10.16
CA GLN A 57 5.84 11.35 -9.04
C GLN A 57 5.81 12.86 -8.70
N SER A 58 5.47 13.72 -9.65
CA SER A 58 5.37 15.17 -9.45
C SER A 58 4.23 15.56 -8.50
N LEU A 59 3.28 14.66 -8.27
CA LEU A 59 2.18 14.85 -7.33
C LEU A 59 2.56 14.51 -5.87
N LEU A 60 3.77 14.01 -5.62
CA LEU A 60 4.25 13.80 -4.26
C LEU A 60 4.70 15.10 -3.61
N ILE A 61 4.07 15.43 -2.48
CA ILE A 61 4.40 16.61 -1.67
C ILE A 61 5.42 16.32 -0.55
N GLY A 62 5.71 15.06 -0.26
CA GLY A 62 6.65 14.65 0.79
C GLY A 62 6.38 13.23 1.32
N SER A 63 7.12 12.85 2.36
CA SER A 63 7.00 11.57 3.06
C SER A 63 6.66 11.77 4.54
N LEU A 64 5.75 10.96 5.08
CA LEU A 64 5.36 11.00 6.50
C LEU A 64 6.27 10.15 7.40
N GLY A 65 6.69 8.98 6.92
CA GLY A 65 7.43 7.99 7.68
C GLY A 65 7.55 6.68 6.90
N ALA A 66 7.93 5.61 7.59
CA ALA A 66 8.11 4.28 7.01
C ALA A 66 7.41 3.22 7.86
N LEU A 67 6.93 2.17 7.20
CA LEU A 67 6.36 1.04 7.93
C LEU A 67 7.44 0.32 8.74
N SER A 68 7.07 -0.09 9.97
CA SER A 68 7.88 -1.02 10.75
C SER A 68 8.09 -2.33 10.00
N GLU A 69 9.08 -3.10 10.44
CA GLU A 69 9.37 -4.40 9.83
C GLU A 69 8.22 -5.42 10.05
N ALA A 70 7.48 -5.32 11.17
CA ALA A 70 6.27 -6.11 11.39
C ALA A 70 5.15 -5.74 10.40
N ASP A 71 4.92 -4.44 10.20
CA ASP A 71 3.91 -3.94 9.27
C ASP A 71 4.26 -4.27 7.82
N ARG A 72 5.54 -4.14 7.43
CA ARG A 72 6.02 -4.52 6.09
C ARG A 72 5.69 -5.97 5.77
N ARG A 73 5.97 -6.90 6.68
CA ARG A 73 5.66 -8.33 6.47
C ARG A 73 4.16 -8.59 6.34
N GLY A 74 3.35 -7.98 7.20
CA GLY A 74 1.90 -8.11 7.14
C GLY A 74 1.31 -7.60 5.83
N VAL A 75 1.74 -6.40 5.41
CA VAL A 75 1.35 -5.81 4.12
C VAL A 75 1.79 -6.69 2.96
N GLN A 76 3.00 -7.26 2.98
CA GLN A 76 3.49 -8.15 1.93
C GLN A 76 2.65 -9.43 1.80
N SER A 77 2.25 -10.02 2.93
CA SER A 77 1.35 -11.18 2.95
C SER A 77 0.02 -10.84 2.29
N ARG A 78 -0.62 -9.73 2.71
CA ARG A 78 -1.91 -9.29 2.15
C ARG A 78 -1.82 -8.87 0.68
N LEU A 79 -0.70 -8.28 0.26
CA LEU A 79 -0.48 -7.94 -1.15
C LEU A 79 -0.44 -9.20 -2.01
N THR A 80 0.18 -10.27 -1.51
CA THR A 80 0.23 -11.56 -2.21
C THR A 80 -1.16 -12.16 -2.37
N GLU A 81 -2.04 -12.01 -1.37
CA GLU A 81 -3.44 -12.45 -1.46
C GLU A 81 -4.24 -11.67 -2.52
N VAL A 82 -4.01 -10.35 -2.65
CA VAL A 82 -4.80 -9.46 -3.54
C VAL A 82 -4.27 -9.42 -4.98
N ALA A 83 -2.96 -9.52 -5.17
CA ALA A 83 -2.29 -9.35 -6.46
C ALA A 83 -1.69 -10.65 -7.00
N ALA A 84 -2.04 -11.81 -6.43
CA ALA A 84 -1.71 -13.09 -7.02
C ALA A 84 -2.28 -13.15 -8.45
N LEU A 85 -1.40 -13.33 -9.44
CA LEU A 85 -1.83 -13.65 -10.79
C LEU A 85 -2.60 -14.96 -10.71
N SER A 86 -3.91 -14.92 -10.98
CA SER A 86 -4.71 -16.12 -11.09
C SER A 86 -4.17 -16.92 -12.28
N SER A 87 -3.78 -18.18 -12.07
CA SER A 87 -3.45 -19.10 -13.17
C SER A 87 -4.72 -19.59 -13.89
N VAL A 88 -5.87 -18.99 -13.60
CA VAL A 88 -7.18 -19.38 -14.09
C VAL A 88 -7.74 -18.17 -14.81
N ASP A 89 -8.05 -18.35 -16.10
CA ASP A 89 -8.74 -17.34 -16.89
C ASP A 89 -10.01 -16.88 -16.14
N PRO A 90 -10.24 -15.58 -15.97
CA PRO A 90 -11.49 -15.11 -15.41
C PRO A 90 -12.62 -15.53 -16.36
N LYS A 91 -13.43 -16.50 -15.91
CA LYS A 91 -14.66 -16.86 -16.60
C LYS A 91 -15.55 -15.61 -16.64
N PRO A 92 -16.12 -15.25 -17.81
CA PRO A 92 -16.93 -14.04 -17.97
C PRO A 92 -18.15 -14.02 -17.05
#